data_AF-A0A2V8Q6T8-F1
#
_entry.id   AF-A0A2V8Q6T8-F1
#
_cell.length_a   1.000
_cell.length_b   1.000
_cell.length_c   1.000
_cell.angle_alpha   90.00
_cell.angle_beta   90.00
_cell.angle_gamma   90.00
#
_symmetry.space_group_name_H-M   'P 1'
#
loop_
_entity.id
_entity.type
_entity.pdbx_description
1 polymer ?
#
loop_
_entity_poly.entity_id
_entity_poly.type
_entity_poly.pdbx_seq_one_letter_code
_entity_poly.pdbx_strand_id
1 'polypeptide(L)'
;MQNEYAKSPPVRLFIMGENVWRDEQEFPLARTRYTKYYLHSTNGANGPTSDGQLTVSVPAVERSEKFAYDPANPVPTIGGRLCCGQALPPGPFDQRPNQSRQDVLIFSTPKLQQDLEVTGFITLELYASTSAIDTDFTALLADVDESGYARFLTDGIVRARYRSGSSRAETIVPGQVYKFSIDLWATGNVFKRGHQLRLFVSSSNFPRFNRNLNSGESALGSSKINIAQQTIFHDEKYPSALVLPVIPR
;
A
#
# COMPACT_ATOMS: atom_id res chain seq x y z
N MET A 1 -3.98 44.13 15.57
CA MET A 1 -4.90 43.39 14.70
C MET A 1 -4.90 41.94 15.19
N GLN A 2 -5.94 41.49 15.90
CA GLN A 2 -6.11 40.06 16.24
C GLN A 2 -6.94 39.46 15.11
N ASN A 3 -6.33 38.70 14.19
CA ASN A 3 -7.11 37.98 13.20
C ASN A 3 -7.68 36.70 13.84
N GLU A 4 -8.84 36.28 13.37
CA GLU A 4 -9.57 35.09 13.85
C GLU A 4 -8.81 33.77 13.68
N TYR A 5 -7.79 33.75 12.83
CA TYR A 5 -6.90 32.60 12.59
C TYR A 5 -5.87 32.38 13.69
N ALA A 6 -5.61 33.36 14.55
CA ALA A 6 -4.60 33.25 15.61
C ALA A 6 -5.04 32.41 16.83
N LYS A 7 -6.32 32.01 16.91
CA LYS A 7 -6.90 31.27 18.06
C LYS A 7 -7.38 29.86 17.72
N SER A 8 -7.50 29.52 16.44
CA SER A 8 -7.95 28.20 16.00
C SER A 8 -6.76 27.26 15.83
N PRO A 9 -6.93 25.94 16.02
CA PRO A 9 -5.85 24.99 15.75
C PRO A 9 -5.40 25.09 14.28
N PRO A 10 -4.08 25.00 13.99
CA PRO A 10 -3.53 25.23 12.66
C PRO A 10 -3.84 24.11 11.65
N VAL A 11 -4.32 22.95 12.13
CA VAL A 11 -4.62 21.78 11.30
C VAL A 11 -6.10 21.46 11.40
N ARG A 12 -6.77 21.29 10.26
CA ARG A 12 -8.17 20.87 10.18
C ARG A 12 -8.28 19.69 9.22
N LEU A 13 -8.67 18.54 9.77
CA LEU A 13 -8.72 17.26 9.05
C LEU A 13 -10.16 16.81 8.87
N PHE A 14 -10.48 16.23 7.72
CA PHE A 14 -11.70 15.44 7.57
C PHE A 14 -11.37 13.98 7.90
N ILE A 15 -11.91 13.47 9.00
CA ILE A 15 -11.70 12.10 9.45
C ILE A 15 -12.74 11.21 8.77
N MET A 16 -12.30 10.46 7.76
CA MET A 16 -13.13 9.50 7.05
C MET A 16 -13.55 8.34 7.95
N GLY A 17 -14.59 7.61 7.56
CA GLY A 17 -15.18 6.54 8.37
C GLY A 17 -16.09 7.08 9.47
N GLU A 18 -15.70 8.17 10.14
CA GLU A 18 -16.59 8.98 10.99
C GLU A 18 -17.30 10.10 10.23
N ASN A 19 -16.68 10.59 9.15
CA ASN A 19 -17.18 11.67 8.31
C ASN A 19 -17.37 12.99 9.08
N VAL A 20 -16.39 13.34 9.91
CA VAL A 20 -16.39 14.57 10.72
C VAL A 20 -15.14 15.41 10.46
N TRP A 21 -15.30 16.73 10.51
CA TRP A 21 -14.16 17.64 10.59
C TRP A 21 -13.63 17.68 12.02
N ARG A 22 -12.31 17.58 12.18
CA ARG A 22 -11.62 17.65 13.47
C ARG A 22 -10.42 18.59 13.39
N ASP A 23 -10.34 19.50 14.34
CA ASP A 23 -9.22 20.43 14.47
C ASP A 23 -8.11 19.79 15.33
N GLU A 24 -6.85 20.00 14.95
CA GLU A 24 -5.65 19.43 15.58
C GLU A 24 -4.57 20.51 15.71
N GLN A 25 -3.69 20.37 16.70
CA GLN A 25 -2.63 21.35 16.96
C GLN A 25 -1.40 21.19 16.06
N GLU A 26 -1.23 20.01 15.46
CA GLU A 26 -0.05 19.67 14.69
C GLU A 26 -0.32 18.49 13.75
N PHE A 27 0.56 18.33 12.76
CA PHE A 27 0.59 17.19 11.86
C PHE A 27 2.05 16.77 11.61
N PRO A 28 2.44 15.51 11.87
CA PRO A 28 1.65 14.41 12.44
C PRO A 28 1.09 14.71 13.84
N LEU A 29 0.05 14.00 14.26
CA LEU A 29 -0.58 14.22 15.57
C LEU A 29 0.36 13.75 16.70
N ALA A 30 0.58 14.54 17.75
CA ALA A 30 1.43 14.19 18.92
C ALA A 30 1.19 12.78 19.46
N ARG A 31 -0.10 12.40 19.52
CA ARG A 31 -0.55 11.13 20.10
C ARG A 31 -0.41 9.93 19.14
N THR A 32 0.17 10.11 17.96
CA THR A 32 0.36 9.04 16.98
C THR A 32 1.22 7.92 17.55
N ARG A 33 0.71 6.68 17.48
CA ARG A 33 1.46 5.46 17.76
C ARG A 33 1.72 4.69 16.47
N TYR A 34 2.93 4.82 15.94
CA TYR A 34 3.35 4.03 14.78
C TYR A 34 3.39 2.55 15.13
N THR A 35 2.45 1.79 14.58
CA THR A 35 2.21 0.38 14.90
C THR A 35 2.47 -0.48 13.66
N LYS A 36 3.26 -1.53 13.82
CA LYS A 36 3.54 -2.49 12.74
C LYS A 36 2.44 -3.55 12.69
N TYR A 37 1.84 -3.67 11.50
CA TYR A 37 1.00 -4.79 11.11
C TYR A 37 1.80 -5.65 10.12
N TYR A 38 2.32 -6.77 10.60
CA TYR A 38 3.08 -7.72 9.81
C TYR A 38 2.18 -8.48 8.86
N LEU A 39 2.73 -8.79 7.69
CA LEU A 39 2.09 -9.64 6.69
C LEU A 39 2.25 -11.10 7.12
N HIS A 40 1.23 -11.92 6.90
CA HIS A 40 1.27 -13.37 7.10
C HIS A 40 0.50 -14.09 6.00
N SER A 41 0.86 -15.33 5.70
CA SER A 41 0.05 -16.24 4.87
C SER A 41 0.49 -17.69 5.10
N THR A 42 -0.45 -18.64 4.99
CA THR A 42 -0.14 -20.09 5.08
C THR A 42 -0.42 -20.84 3.78
N ASN A 43 -1.48 -20.46 3.06
CA ASN A 43 -1.96 -21.15 1.86
C ASN A 43 -1.92 -20.26 0.60
N GLY A 44 -1.36 -19.05 0.72
CA GLY A 44 -1.22 -18.08 -0.37
C GLY A 44 -2.04 -16.82 -0.11
N ALA A 45 -1.52 -15.68 -0.58
CA ALA A 45 -2.14 -14.37 -0.39
C ALA A 45 -2.86 -13.84 -1.64
N ASN A 46 -2.92 -14.60 -2.74
CA ASN A 46 -3.51 -14.19 -4.01
C ASN A 46 -4.93 -14.76 -4.24
N GLY A 47 -5.77 -13.97 -4.91
CA GLY A 47 -7.08 -14.40 -5.37
C GLY A 47 -8.14 -14.58 -4.26
N PRO A 48 -9.32 -15.14 -4.60
CA PRO A 48 -10.49 -15.19 -3.72
C PRO A 48 -10.35 -16.16 -2.53
N THR A 49 -9.38 -17.08 -2.57
CA THR A 49 -9.08 -18.03 -1.49
C THR A 49 -7.88 -17.58 -0.65
N SER A 50 -7.41 -16.34 -0.82
CA SER A 50 -6.31 -15.77 -0.05
C SER A 50 -6.56 -15.87 1.45
N ASP A 51 -5.55 -16.35 2.18
CA ASP A 51 -5.53 -16.34 3.64
C ASP A 51 -4.61 -15.25 4.21
N GLY A 52 -4.19 -14.30 3.38
CA GLY A 52 -3.25 -13.26 3.77
C GLY A 52 -3.76 -12.42 4.94
N GLN A 53 -2.97 -12.34 6.01
CA GLN A 53 -3.35 -11.63 7.23
C GLN A 53 -2.45 -10.43 7.52
N LEU A 54 -3.02 -9.46 8.24
CA LEU A 54 -2.30 -8.37 8.89
C LEU A 54 -2.47 -8.49 10.39
N THR A 55 -1.38 -8.73 11.11
CA THR A 55 -1.41 -8.83 12.58
C THR A 55 -0.27 -8.05 13.23
N VAL A 56 -0.37 -7.74 14.52
CA VAL A 56 0.72 -7.09 15.27
C VAL A 56 1.78 -8.07 15.75
N SER A 57 1.54 -9.38 15.60
CA SER A 57 2.48 -10.43 15.97
C SER A 57 3.56 -10.55 14.91
N VAL A 58 4.81 -10.67 15.35
CA VAL A 58 5.93 -10.90 14.42
C VAL A 58 5.76 -12.28 13.77
N PRO A 59 5.97 -12.42 12.46
CA PRO A 59 5.88 -13.71 11.79
C PRO A 59 6.93 -14.70 12.29
N ALA A 60 6.55 -15.97 12.28
CA ALA A 60 7.47 -17.08 12.50
C ALA A 60 8.09 -17.51 11.16
N VAL A 61 8.49 -18.77 11.04
CA VAL A 61 8.86 -19.34 9.74
C VAL A 61 7.60 -19.49 8.89
N GLU A 62 7.53 -18.74 7.80
CA GLU A 62 6.39 -18.72 6.88
C GLU A 62 6.88 -18.85 5.42
N ARG A 63 5.99 -19.29 4.53
CA ARG A 63 6.30 -19.39 3.11
C ARG A 63 6.17 -18.02 2.46
N SER A 64 7.11 -17.67 1.57
CA SER A 64 7.01 -16.46 0.74
C SER A 64 5.90 -16.54 -0.31
N GLU A 65 5.29 -15.41 -0.61
CA GLU A 65 4.32 -15.26 -1.70
C GLU A 65 5.01 -14.99 -3.04
N LYS A 66 4.42 -15.48 -4.13
CA LYS A 66 4.98 -15.33 -5.48
C LYS A 66 3.90 -14.96 -6.48
N PHE A 67 4.24 -14.09 -7.43
CA PHE A 67 3.39 -13.78 -8.57
C PHE A 67 4.22 -13.33 -9.77
N ALA A 68 3.65 -13.49 -10.96
CA ALA A 68 4.25 -13.00 -12.20
C ALA A 68 3.70 -11.61 -12.53
N TYR A 69 4.59 -10.63 -12.69
CA TYR A 69 4.23 -9.32 -13.22
C TYR A 69 4.47 -9.29 -14.73
N ASP A 70 3.39 -9.15 -15.49
CA ASP A 70 3.41 -8.93 -16.93
C ASP A 70 3.10 -7.45 -17.26
N PRO A 71 4.08 -6.67 -17.75
CA PRO A 71 3.84 -5.29 -18.16
C PRO A 71 2.79 -5.14 -19.28
N ALA A 72 2.50 -6.19 -20.06
CA ALA A 72 1.42 -6.16 -21.06
C ALA A 72 0.02 -6.26 -20.42
N ASN A 73 -0.09 -6.78 -19.20
CA ASN A 73 -1.33 -6.91 -18.43
C ASN A 73 -1.16 -6.33 -17.01
N PRO A 74 -0.96 -5.01 -16.88
CA PRO A 74 -0.79 -4.38 -15.57
C PRO A 74 -2.07 -4.46 -14.73
N VAL A 75 -1.93 -4.35 -13.41
CA VAL A 75 -3.05 -4.08 -12.51
C VAL A 75 -3.65 -2.71 -12.86
N PRO A 76 -4.95 -2.64 -13.15
CA PRO A 76 -5.60 -1.38 -13.51
C PRO A 76 -5.75 -0.48 -12.29
N THR A 77 -5.54 0.80 -12.51
CA THR A 77 -5.88 1.86 -11.57
C THR A 77 -7.39 1.96 -11.42
N ILE A 78 -7.88 1.95 -10.19
CA ILE A 78 -9.28 2.16 -9.85
C ILE A 78 -9.36 3.22 -8.74
N GLY A 79 -9.73 4.45 -9.10
CA GLY A 79 -9.79 5.58 -8.18
C GLY A 79 -8.42 6.07 -7.69
N GLY A 80 -8.40 6.56 -6.46
CA GLY A 80 -7.23 7.11 -5.79
C GLY A 80 -6.85 8.53 -6.22
N ARG A 81 -5.57 8.86 -6.06
CA ARG A 81 -5.04 10.22 -6.24
C ARG A 81 -4.65 10.45 -7.69
N LEU A 82 -5.67 10.44 -8.55
CA LEU A 82 -5.51 10.78 -9.95
C LEU A 82 -5.63 12.29 -10.14
N CYS A 83 -4.71 12.84 -10.92
CA CYS A 83 -4.71 14.24 -11.30
C CYS A 83 -4.64 14.38 -12.82
N CYS A 84 -5.08 15.55 -13.32
CA CYS A 84 -4.73 16.09 -14.64
C CYS A 84 -5.14 15.27 -15.89
N GLY A 85 -5.91 14.19 -15.75
CA GLY A 85 -6.46 13.42 -16.86
C GLY A 85 -7.92 13.06 -16.64
N GLN A 86 -8.76 13.23 -17.67
CA GLN A 86 -10.19 12.82 -17.64
C GLN A 86 -10.39 11.32 -17.93
N ALA A 87 -9.32 10.55 -18.14
CA ALA A 87 -9.42 9.16 -18.56
C ALA A 87 -9.99 8.24 -17.47
N LEU A 88 -9.77 8.56 -16.19
CA LEU A 88 -10.25 7.76 -15.06
C LEU A 88 -10.71 8.67 -13.90
N PRO A 89 -11.81 8.33 -13.21
CA PRO A 89 -12.29 9.11 -12.07
C PRO A 89 -11.38 8.92 -10.84
N PRO A 90 -11.00 10.00 -10.11
CA PRO A 90 -10.28 9.91 -8.84
C PRO A 90 -11.22 9.52 -7.68
N GLY A 91 -10.63 9.18 -6.52
CA GLY A 91 -11.37 9.08 -5.25
C GLY A 91 -11.55 7.65 -4.72
N PRO A 92 -12.44 7.46 -3.72
CA PRO A 92 -12.52 6.25 -2.90
C PRO A 92 -13.30 5.12 -3.61
N PHE A 93 -12.81 4.63 -4.74
CA PHE A 93 -13.47 3.58 -5.52
C PHE A 93 -13.27 2.18 -4.93
N ASP A 94 -14.19 1.28 -5.28
CA ASP A 94 -14.19 -0.13 -4.88
C ASP A 94 -13.05 -0.92 -5.53
N GLN A 95 -12.23 -1.56 -4.72
CA GLN A 95 -11.09 -2.36 -5.15
C GLN A 95 -11.41 -3.85 -5.40
N ARG A 96 -12.65 -4.30 -5.19
CA ARG A 96 -13.07 -5.68 -5.51
C ARG A 96 -12.66 -6.17 -6.90
N PRO A 97 -12.72 -5.36 -7.99
CA PRO A 97 -12.28 -5.82 -9.31
C PRO A 97 -10.81 -6.26 -9.38
N ASN A 98 -9.94 -5.73 -8.52
CA ASN A 98 -8.52 -6.11 -8.46
C ASN A 98 -8.26 -7.37 -7.62
N GLN A 99 -9.23 -7.84 -6.81
CA GLN A 99 -9.04 -8.97 -5.88
C GLN A 99 -8.93 -10.33 -6.59
N SER A 100 -9.47 -10.46 -7.80
CA SER A 100 -9.46 -11.72 -8.56
C SER A 100 -8.14 -11.95 -9.32
N ARG A 101 -7.25 -10.96 -9.33
CA ARG A 101 -6.01 -11.01 -10.09
C ARG A 101 -4.96 -11.84 -9.37
N GLN A 102 -4.20 -12.63 -10.14
CA GLN A 102 -3.14 -13.50 -9.63
C GLN A 102 -1.87 -12.71 -9.26
N ASP A 103 -1.70 -11.51 -9.79
CA ASP A 103 -0.60 -10.57 -9.53
C ASP A 103 -0.96 -9.52 -8.46
N VAL A 104 -2.03 -9.76 -7.69
CA VAL A 104 -2.46 -8.92 -6.58
C VAL A 104 -2.54 -9.79 -5.31
N LEU A 105 -1.60 -9.55 -4.40
CA LEU A 105 -1.61 -10.15 -3.07
C LEU A 105 -2.48 -9.30 -2.14
N ILE A 106 -3.25 -9.97 -1.28
CA ILE A 106 -4.21 -9.34 -0.38
C ILE A 106 -3.89 -9.79 1.04
N PHE A 107 -3.72 -8.83 1.95
CA PHE A 107 -3.53 -9.07 3.37
C PHE A 107 -4.56 -8.28 4.15
N SER A 108 -5.32 -8.92 5.03
CA SER A 108 -6.37 -8.25 5.82
C SER A 108 -6.22 -8.51 7.31
N THR A 109 -6.59 -7.56 8.15
CA THR A 109 -6.84 -7.88 9.56
C THR A 109 -8.04 -8.81 9.67
N PRO A 110 -8.21 -9.55 10.78
CA PRO A 110 -9.54 -10.03 11.17
C PRO A 110 -10.53 -8.86 11.24
N LYS A 111 -11.84 -9.17 11.21
CA LYS A 111 -12.87 -8.16 11.49
C LYS A 111 -12.57 -7.49 12.83
N LEU A 112 -12.46 -6.17 12.79
CA LEU A 112 -12.07 -5.38 13.95
C LEU A 112 -13.13 -5.47 15.04
N GLN A 113 -12.70 -5.70 16.28
CA GLN A 113 -13.60 -5.80 17.44
C GLN A 113 -13.97 -4.43 18.01
N GLN A 114 -13.21 -3.39 17.64
CA GLN A 114 -13.42 -2.00 18.02
C GLN A 114 -12.97 -1.08 16.89
N ASP A 115 -13.42 0.18 16.93
CA ASP A 115 -12.97 1.19 15.97
C ASP A 115 -11.44 1.38 16.07
N LEU A 116 -10.78 1.46 14.91
CA LEU A 116 -9.36 1.72 14.79
C LEU A 116 -9.15 2.99 13.96
N GLU A 117 -8.61 4.03 14.57
CA GLU A 117 -8.26 5.25 13.86
C GLU A 117 -6.82 5.20 13.34
N VAL A 118 -6.67 5.48 12.06
CA VAL A 118 -5.38 5.64 11.37
C VAL A 118 -5.35 7.04 10.75
N THR A 119 -4.51 7.91 11.31
CA THR A 119 -4.39 9.31 10.84
C THR A 119 -2.92 9.73 10.80
N GLY A 120 -2.39 9.97 9.62
CA GLY A 120 -0.99 10.37 9.40
C GLY A 120 -0.34 9.64 8.23
N PHE A 121 1.00 9.68 8.17
CA PHE A 121 1.81 9.02 7.15
C PHE A 121 1.89 7.50 7.33
N ILE A 122 1.75 6.75 6.24
CA ILE A 122 1.75 5.29 6.17
C ILE A 122 2.92 4.83 5.32
N THR A 123 3.61 3.77 5.75
CA THR A 123 4.70 3.17 4.99
C THR A 123 4.57 1.65 5.01
N LEU A 124 4.82 1.00 3.88
CA LEU A 124 5.02 -0.44 3.84
C LEU A 124 6.52 -0.73 3.80
N GLU A 125 7.01 -1.42 4.82
CA GLU A 125 8.33 -2.05 4.81
C GLU A 125 8.19 -3.43 4.15
N LEU A 126 8.69 -3.58 2.92
CA LEU A 126 8.51 -4.78 2.11
C LEU A 126 9.85 -5.47 1.85
N TYR A 127 10.01 -6.70 2.30
CA TYR A 127 11.11 -7.56 1.86
C TYR A 127 10.68 -8.32 0.61
N ALA A 128 11.39 -8.08 -0.49
CA ALA A 128 11.05 -8.69 -1.77
C ALA A 128 12.29 -8.99 -2.60
N SER A 129 12.16 -9.94 -3.53
CA SER A 129 13.10 -10.19 -4.62
C SER A 129 12.35 -10.28 -5.93
N THR A 130 13.06 -10.10 -7.04
CA THR A 130 12.52 -10.24 -8.39
C THR A 130 13.49 -11.00 -9.29
N SER A 131 12.99 -11.63 -10.35
CA SER A 131 13.84 -12.20 -11.41
C SER A 131 14.41 -11.14 -12.37
N ALA A 132 13.99 -9.87 -12.26
CA ALA A 132 14.42 -8.78 -13.13
C ALA A 132 15.54 -7.92 -12.51
N ILE A 133 16.22 -7.14 -13.33
CA ILE A 133 17.25 -6.17 -12.88
C ILE A 133 16.65 -4.84 -12.39
N ASP A 134 15.36 -4.63 -12.64
CA ASP A 134 14.54 -3.55 -12.12
C ASP A 134 13.06 -3.96 -12.22
N THR A 135 12.22 -3.47 -11.31
CA THR A 135 10.77 -3.67 -11.34
C THR A 135 10.11 -2.63 -10.44
N ASP A 136 8.78 -2.64 -10.35
CA ASP A 136 8.05 -1.83 -9.37
C ASP A 136 7.40 -2.73 -8.32
N PHE A 137 7.22 -2.19 -7.11
CA PHE A 137 6.33 -2.76 -6.10
C PHE A 137 5.33 -1.70 -5.66
N THR A 138 4.06 -2.06 -5.64
CA THR A 138 2.94 -1.19 -5.26
C THR A 138 2.28 -1.70 -3.99
N ALA A 139 1.72 -0.75 -3.24
CA ALA A 139 0.93 -1.02 -2.05
C ALA A 139 -0.33 -0.16 -2.09
N LEU A 140 -1.49 -0.69 -1.73
CA LEU A 140 -2.74 0.06 -1.65
C LEU A 140 -3.48 -0.33 -0.36
N LEU A 141 -3.87 0.67 0.42
CA LEU A 141 -4.66 0.51 1.63
C LEU A 141 -6.14 0.77 1.34
N ALA A 142 -6.98 -0.15 1.78
CA ALA A 142 -8.42 -0.06 1.68
C ALA A 142 -9.12 -0.36 3.01
N ASP A 143 -10.29 0.23 3.18
CA ASP A 143 -11.23 -0.06 4.25
C ASP A 143 -12.33 -0.99 3.72
N VAL A 144 -12.41 -2.21 4.25
CA VAL A 144 -13.37 -3.21 3.80
C VAL A 144 -14.51 -3.29 4.79
N ASP A 145 -15.70 -2.91 4.35
CA ASP A 145 -16.90 -2.99 5.19
C ASP A 145 -17.45 -4.41 5.31
N GLU A 146 -18.53 -4.57 6.08
CA GLU A 146 -19.14 -5.88 6.33
C GLU A 146 -19.79 -6.51 5.09
N SER A 147 -20.09 -5.72 4.05
CA SER A 147 -20.58 -6.21 2.75
C SER A 147 -19.45 -6.69 1.83
N GLY A 148 -18.20 -6.42 2.20
CA GLY A 148 -17.00 -6.72 1.42
C GLY A 148 -16.62 -5.61 0.43
N TYR A 149 -17.31 -4.46 0.44
CA TYR A 149 -16.93 -3.30 -0.36
C TYR A 149 -15.56 -2.80 0.09
N ALA A 150 -14.59 -2.76 -0.82
CA ALA A 150 -13.20 -2.44 -0.50
C ALA A 150 -12.89 -1.00 -0.90
N ARG A 151 -13.15 -0.05 -0.01
CA ARG A 151 -12.98 1.39 -0.26
C ARG A 151 -11.51 1.76 -0.33
N PHE A 152 -11.05 2.27 -1.47
CA PHE A 152 -9.71 2.87 -1.59
C PHE A 152 -9.49 3.98 -0.55
N LEU A 153 -8.35 3.96 0.14
CA LEU A 153 -7.91 5.06 1.02
C LEU A 153 -6.66 5.76 0.49
N THR A 154 -5.57 5.00 0.32
CA THR A 154 -4.30 5.52 -0.18
C THR A 154 -3.46 4.39 -0.76
N ASP A 155 -2.31 4.71 -1.35
CA ASP A 155 -1.45 3.76 -2.08
C ASP A 155 -0.04 4.32 -2.27
N GLY A 156 0.86 3.53 -2.80
CA GLY A 156 2.23 3.92 -3.05
C GLY A 156 2.87 3.03 -4.09
N ILE A 157 4.00 3.50 -4.60
CA ILE A 157 4.85 2.72 -5.50
C ILE A 157 6.30 3.00 -5.13
N VAL A 158 7.13 1.96 -5.21
CA VAL A 158 8.57 2.10 -5.28
C VAL A 158 9.04 1.44 -6.56
N ARG A 159 9.85 2.15 -7.33
CA ARG A 159 10.61 1.56 -8.43
C ARG A 159 11.95 1.10 -7.89
N ALA A 160 12.31 -0.16 -8.11
CA ALA A 160 13.43 -0.81 -7.43
C ALA A 160 14.76 -0.09 -7.65
N ARG A 161 14.99 0.49 -8.85
CA ARG A 161 16.18 1.29 -9.11
C ARG A 161 16.31 2.57 -8.27
N TYR A 162 15.22 3.05 -7.68
CA TYR A 162 15.17 4.23 -6.82
C TYR A 162 14.92 3.87 -5.34
N ARG A 163 15.13 2.60 -4.95
CA ARG A 163 14.92 2.13 -3.56
C ARG A 163 15.71 2.89 -2.50
N SER A 164 16.84 3.50 -2.89
CA SER A 164 17.74 4.27 -2.01
C SER A 164 17.58 5.79 -2.16
N GLY A 165 16.50 6.24 -2.84
CA GLY A 165 16.24 7.64 -3.15
C GLY A 165 16.13 7.90 -4.65
N SER A 166 15.51 9.03 -5.01
CA SER A 166 15.27 9.41 -6.41
C SER A 166 16.44 10.12 -7.08
N SER A 167 17.50 10.46 -6.34
CA SER A 167 18.66 11.18 -6.86
C SER A 167 19.55 10.32 -7.76
N ARG A 168 19.53 8.99 -7.61
CA ARG A 168 20.34 8.06 -8.40
C ARG A 168 19.57 6.78 -8.68
N ALA A 169 19.60 6.33 -9.94
CA ALA A 169 19.12 5.03 -10.35
C ALA A 169 20.21 3.97 -10.19
N GLU A 170 19.92 2.90 -9.46
CA GLU A 170 20.82 1.75 -9.28
C GLU A 170 20.05 0.46 -9.46
N THR A 171 20.39 -0.35 -10.47
CA THR A 171 19.75 -1.65 -10.69
C THR A 171 19.88 -2.58 -9.47
N ILE A 172 19.05 -3.61 -9.44
CA ILE A 172 19.09 -4.66 -8.43
C ILE A 172 19.58 -5.98 -9.02
N VAL A 173 20.05 -6.88 -8.16
CA VAL A 173 20.49 -8.22 -8.55
C VAL A 173 19.28 -9.17 -8.53
N PRO A 174 18.98 -9.85 -9.65
CA PRO A 174 17.92 -10.85 -9.69
C PRO A 174 18.06 -11.91 -8.59
N GLY A 175 16.96 -12.22 -7.92
CA GLY A 175 16.89 -13.21 -6.84
C GLY A 175 17.44 -12.73 -5.48
N GLN A 176 18.10 -11.57 -5.41
CA GLN A 176 18.53 -10.99 -4.14
C GLN A 176 17.34 -10.36 -3.42
N VAL A 177 17.23 -10.61 -2.11
CA VAL A 177 16.22 -9.99 -1.25
C VAL A 177 16.66 -8.59 -0.86
N TYR A 178 15.79 -7.61 -1.09
CA TYR A 178 15.96 -6.22 -0.67
C TYR A 178 14.82 -5.82 0.25
N LYS A 179 15.10 -4.89 1.17
CA LYS A 179 14.06 -4.16 1.91
C LYS A 179 13.71 -2.90 1.10
N PHE A 180 12.45 -2.81 0.70
CA PHE A 180 11.87 -1.64 0.07
C PHE A 180 11.01 -0.87 1.07
N SER A 181 11.08 0.45 1.03
CA SER A 181 10.19 1.34 1.78
C SER A 181 9.23 1.97 0.78
N ILE A 182 7.97 1.56 0.80
CA ILE A 182 6.93 2.13 -0.06
C ILE A 182 6.18 3.17 0.76
N ASP A 183 6.29 4.44 0.37
CA ASP A 183 5.53 5.54 0.95
C ASP A 183 4.09 5.50 0.40
N LEU A 184 3.11 5.21 1.27
CA LEU A 184 1.69 5.24 0.94
C LEU A 184 1.09 6.63 1.19
N TRP A 185 1.90 7.62 1.53
CA TRP A 185 1.54 8.98 1.92
C TRP A 185 0.64 8.97 3.16
N ALA A 186 -0.23 9.97 3.30
CA ALA A 186 -1.09 10.11 4.47
C ALA A 186 -2.55 9.78 4.18
N THR A 187 -3.26 9.34 5.22
CA THR A 187 -4.72 9.25 5.25
C THR A 187 -5.24 9.63 6.64
N GLY A 188 -6.55 9.84 6.77
CA GLY A 188 -7.25 10.00 8.04
C GLY A 188 -8.56 9.21 7.97
N ASN A 189 -8.58 8.01 8.53
CA ASN A 189 -9.73 7.11 8.48
C ASN A 189 -9.93 6.38 9.81
N VAL A 190 -11.20 6.22 10.19
CA VAL A 190 -11.62 5.31 11.25
C VAL A 190 -12.18 4.05 10.61
N PHE A 191 -11.44 2.96 10.72
CA PHE A 191 -11.95 1.64 10.37
C PHE A 191 -12.93 1.23 11.48
N LYS A 192 -14.20 1.07 11.13
CA LYS A 192 -15.25 0.79 12.11
C LYS A 192 -15.16 -0.64 12.64
N ARG A 193 -15.69 -0.88 13.84
CA ARG A 193 -15.95 -2.24 14.31
C ARG A 193 -16.67 -3.04 13.22
N GLY A 194 -16.24 -4.28 12.97
CA GLY A 194 -16.75 -5.15 11.91
C GLY A 194 -16.04 -4.99 10.57
N HIS A 195 -15.39 -3.84 10.31
CA HIS A 195 -14.58 -3.64 9.12
C HIS A 195 -13.25 -4.39 9.21
N GLN A 196 -12.55 -4.45 8.08
CA GLN A 196 -11.17 -4.93 7.99
C GLN A 196 -10.30 -3.86 7.37
N LEU A 197 -9.09 -3.73 7.89
CA LEU A 197 -8.03 -3.05 7.17
C LEU A 197 -7.47 -4.03 6.14
N ARG A 198 -7.40 -3.62 4.87
CA ARG A 198 -6.90 -4.45 3.77
C ARG A 198 -5.76 -3.77 3.02
N LEU A 199 -4.66 -4.48 2.88
CA LEU A 199 -3.52 -4.12 2.06
C LEU A 199 -3.54 -4.96 0.78
N PHE A 200 -3.35 -4.29 -0.35
CA PHE A 200 -3.08 -4.89 -1.64
C PHE A 200 -1.62 -4.66 -1.99
N VAL A 201 -0.89 -5.71 -2.40
CA VAL A 201 0.50 -5.63 -2.85
C VAL A 201 0.61 -6.17 -4.28
N SER A 202 1.29 -5.44 -5.16
CA SER A 202 1.50 -5.84 -6.55
C SER A 202 2.79 -5.22 -7.12
N SER A 203 2.96 -5.25 -8.43
CA SER A 203 4.05 -4.59 -9.18
C SER A 203 3.57 -3.59 -10.22
N SER A 204 2.29 -3.23 -10.19
CA SER A 204 1.76 -2.16 -11.04
C SER A 204 0.50 -1.51 -10.47
N ASN A 205 0.19 -0.33 -11.00
CA ASN A 205 -1.05 0.41 -10.80
C ASN A 205 -1.14 1.42 -11.95
N PHE A 206 -1.64 0.97 -13.11
CA PHE A 206 -1.60 1.71 -14.37
C PHE A 206 -3.01 2.17 -14.81
N PRO A 207 -3.20 3.41 -15.30
CA PRO A 207 -2.19 4.39 -15.72
C PRO A 207 -1.74 5.39 -14.66
N ARG A 208 -2.09 5.22 -13.39
CA ARG A 208 -1.61 6.13 -12.35
C ARG A 208 -0.09 6.25 -12.34
N PHE A 209 0.60 5.11 -12.41
CA PHE A 209 2.04 5.04 -12.57
C PHE A 209 2.38 4.37 -13.89
N ASN A 210 3.41 4.88 -14.57
CA ASN A 210 3.94 4.23 -15.77
C ASN A 210 4.48 2.85 -15.42
N ARG A 211 4.07 1.84 -16.19
CA ARG A 211 4.50 0.44 -16.04
C ARG A 211 6.01 0.33 -16.12
N ASN A 212 6.61 -0.48 -15.24
CA ASN A 212 7.99 -0.90 -15.41
C ASN A 212 8.04 -2.04 -16.42
N LEU A 213 8.93 -1.96 -17.41
CA LEU A 213 9.05 -3.01 -18.43
C LEU A 213 9.99 -4.15 -18.00
N ASN A 214 10.54 -4.07 -16.78
CA ASN A 214 11.44 -5.04 -16.17
C ASN A 214 12.75 -5.26 -16.97
N SER A 215 13.10 -4.31 -17.84
CA SER A 215 14.28 -4.38 -18.71
C SER A 215 15.49 -3.60 -18.20
N GLY A 216 15.30 -2.74 -17.18
CA GLY A 216 16.32 -1.77 -16.75
C GLY A 216 16.47 -0.56 -17.68
N GLU A 217 15.86 -0.58 -18.87
CA GLU A 217 15.91 0.51 -19.84
C GLU A 217 15.14 1.75 -19.34
N SER A 218 15.28 2.86 -20.07
CA SER A 218 14.53 4.09 -19.83
C SER A 218 13.03 3.84 -19.97
N ALA A 219 12.23 4.45 -19.08
CA ALA A 219 10.78 4.42 -19.20
C ALA A 219 10.26 5.13 -20.46
N LEU A 220 11.05 6.07 -21.02
CA LEU A 220 10.74 6.76 -22.26
C LEU A 220 11.44 6.06 -23.43
N GLY A 221 10.67 5.60 -24.41
CA GLY A 221 11.17 5.04 -25.67
C GLY A 221 11.47 3.54 -25.66
N SER A 222 11.50 2.88 -24.50
CA SER A 222 11.67 1.41 -24.43
C SER A 222 10.37 0.69 -24.81
N SER A 223 10.50 -0.37 -25.60
CA SER A 223 9.42 -1.32 -25.93
C SER A 223 9.72 -2.75 -25.47
N LYS A 224 10.93 -3.01 -24.93
CA LYS A 224 11.34 -4.33 -24.47
C LYS A 224 10.66 -4.67 -23.15
N ILE A 225 9.72 -5.61 -23.19
CA ILE A 225 8.98 -6.12 -22.03
C ILE A 225 9.58 -7.46 -21.59
N ASN A 226 9.88 -7.57 -20.31
CA ASN A 226 10.15 -8.85 -19.66
C ASN A 226 9.07 -9.13 -18.61
N ILE A 227 8.59 -10.36 -18.53
CA ILE A 227 7.77 -10.81 -17.40
C ILE A 227 8.71 -11.04 -16.21
N ALA A 228 8.38 -10.46 -15.05
CA ALA A 228 9.17 -10.58 -13.84
C ALA A 228 8.48 -11.51 -12.82
N GLN A 229 9.20 -12.49 -12.30
CA GLN A 229 8.74 -13.29 -11.17
C GLN A 229 9.07 -12.56 -9.88
N GLN A 230 8.04 -12.18 -9.15
CA GLN A 230 8.14 -11.47 -7.87
C GLN A 230 8.06 -12.47 -6.72
N THR A 231 8.79 -12.20 -5.65
CA THR A 231 8.69 -12.96 -4.40
C THR A 231 8.64 -12.00 -3.23
N ILE A 232 7.61 -12.11 -2.40
CA ILE A 232 7.39 -11.30 -1.20
C ILE A 232 7.64 -12.17 0.03
N PHE A 233 8.53 -11.71 0.90
CA PHE A 233 8.92 -12.41 2.12
C PHE A 233 8.24 -11.78 3.32
N HIS A 234 7.79 -12.61 4.26
CA HIS A 234 7.13 -12.18 5.49
C HIS A 234 7.37 -13.20 6.61
N ASP A 235 8.60 -13.72 6.70
CA ASP A 235 9.02 -14.65 7.75
C ASP A 235 9.80 -13.92 8.87
N GLU A 236 10.24 -14.66 9.89
CA GLU A 236 11.02 -14.15 11.02
C GLU A 236 12.28 -13.36 10.62
N LYS A 237 12.93 -13.71 9.49
CA LYS A 237 14.14 -13.06 8.99
C LYS A 237 13.81 -11.83 8.14
N TYR A 238 12.68 -11.87 7.45
CA TYR A 238 12.22 -10.85 6.53
C TYR A 238 10.80 -10.37 6.90
N PRO A 239 10.61 -9.72 8.06
CA PRO A 239 9.30 -9.41 8.59
C PRO A 239 8.69 -8.18 7.89
N SER A 240 8.12 -8.37 6.71
CA SER A 240 7.40 -7.32 5.99
C SER A 240 6.23 -6.80 6.82
N ALA A 241 6.08 -5.48 6.89
CA ALA A 241 5.13 -4.84 7.78
C ALA A 241 4.56 -3.53 7.22
N LEU A 242 3.25 -3.37 7.33
CA LEU A 242 2.57 -2.10 7.15
C LEU A 242 2.68 -1.28 8.45
N VAL A 243 3.32 -0.12 8.37
CA VAL A 243 3.51 0.79 9.49
C VAL A 243 2.38 1.82 9.47
N LEU A 244 1.50 1.75 10.47
CA LEU A 244 0.30 2.58 10.56
C LEU A 244 0.40 3.62 11.68
N PRO A 245 0.00 4.89 11.42
CA PRO A 245 -0.11 5.94 12.43
C PRO A 245 -1.42 5.78 13.22
N VAL A 246 -1.44 4.83 14.17
CA VAL A 246 -2.62 4.56 15.00
C VAL A 246 -2.83 5.70 15.99
N ILE A 247 -4.06 6.23 16.06
CA ILE A 247 -4.43 7.27 17.02
C ILE A 247 -5.16 6.63 18.20
N PRO A 248 -4.58 6.62 19.41
CA PRO A 248 -5.28 6.20 20.62
C PRO A 248 -6.50 7.09 20.85
N ARG A 249 -7.60 6.44 21.21
CA ARG A 249 -8.87 7.07 21.59
C ARG A 249 -9.14 6.83 23.05
#